data_AF-A0A936SHS3-F1
#
_entry.id   AF-A0A936SHS3-F1
#
_cell.length_a   1.000
_cell.length_b   1.000
_cell.length_c   1.000
_cell.angle_alpha   90.00
_cell.angle_beta   90.00
_cell.angle_gamma   90.00
#
_symmetry.space_group_name_H-M   'P 1'
#
loop_
_entity.id
_entity.type
_entity.pdbx_description
1 polymer ?
#
loop_
_entity_poly.entity_id
_entity_poly.type
_entity_poly.pdbx_seq_one_letter_code
_entity_poly.pdbx_strand_id
1 'polypeptide(L)'
;MRRANWGDGTSLYDAVDFSLRKRLSKIPGRKAIVLFTDGVDTTSSRSGYDSTIDMAEESDAMIFPIYYNTYASNNGGTGSPLPNINGGVLGSRGGIFNPRGQSAADYQRGRQYLNDLAAYTGGRVFRPGDTPGGLRAAFEGIAEELRRQYNIGYVPIAEGKPGQRKDIKVRVDRPNLVVRARDSYIVGATAEPARSN
;
A
#
# COMPACT_ATOMS: atom_id res chain seq x y z
N MET A 1 -25.72 -8.04 4.17
CA MET A 1 -24.28 -8.35 4.05
C MET A 1 -23.89 -8.24 2.57
N ARG A 2 -22.97 -7.34 2.20
CA ARG A 2 -22.52 -7.18 0.80
C ARG A 2 -21.50 -8.28 0.51
N ARG A 3 -21.82 -9.22 -0.38
CA ARG A 3 -20.88 -10.24 -0.85
C ARG A 3 -19.76 -9.56 -1.64
N ALA A 4 -18.52 -9.95 -1.37
CA ALA A 4 -17.38 -9.58 -2.18
C ALA A 4 -17.47 -10.38 -3.49
N ASN A 5 -17.66 -9.68 -4.61
CA ASN A 5 -17.48 -10.26 -5.94
C ASN A 5 -15.99 -10.17 -6.25
N TRP A 6 -15.32 -11.31 -6.25
CA TRP A 6 -13.92 -11.44 -6.63
C TRP A 6 -13.88 -11.39 -8.16
N GLY A 7 -13.34 -10.31 -8.74
CA GLY A 7 -13.04 -10.26 -10.17
C GLY A 7 -11.74 -11.01 -10.47
N ASP A 8 -11.54 -11.41 -11.72
CA ASP A 8 -10.34 -12.13 -12.20
C ASP A 8 -9.06 -11.27 -12.24
N GLY A 9 -8.97 -10.23 -11.41
CA GLY A 9 -7.83 -9.32 -11.35
C GLY A 9 -7.78 -8.48 -10.08
N THR A 10 -6.57 -8.11 -9.67
CA THR A 10 -6.31 -7.22 -8.56
C THR A 10 -6.14 -5.79 -9.07
N SER A 11 -7.09 -4.91 -8.74
CA SER A 11 -7.01 -3.46 -8.99
C SER A 11 -6.70 -2.72 -7.70
N LEU A 12 -5.50 -2.96 -7.18
CA LEU A 12 -5.01 -2.43 -5.90
C LEU A 12 -4.95 -0.90 -5.91
N TYR A 13 -4.39 -0.30 -6.96
CA TYR A 13 -4.26 1.16 -7.05
C TYR A 13 -5.62 1.85 -7.07
N ASP A 14 -6.56 1.31 -7.85
CA ASP A 14 -7.92 1.86 -7.93
C ASP A 14 -8.67 1.71 -6.58
N ALA A 15 -8.42 0.64 -5.82
CA ALA A 15 -9.01 0.45 -4.50
C ALA A 15 -8.47 1.44 -3.46
N VAL A 16 -7.16 1.75 -3.50
CA VAL A 16 -6.53 2.74 -2.63
C VAL A 16 -7.05 4.14 -2.97
N ASP A 17 -7.05 4.54 -4.26
CA ASP A 17 -7.62 5.80 -4.72
C ASP A 17 -9.07 5.99 -4.24
N PHE A 18 -9.91 4.99 -4.48
CA PHE A 18 -11.32 5.04 -4.08
C PHE A 18 -11.48 5.20 -2.56
N SER A 19 -10.68 4.49 -1.78
CA SER A 19 -10.72 4.54 -0.32
C SER A 19 -10.32 5.93 0.19
N LEU A 20 -9.22 6.48 -0.30
CA LEU A 20 -8.72 7.80 0.08
C LEU A 20 -9.68 8.91 -0.37
N ARG A 21 -10.00 8.97 -1.67
CA ARG A 21 -10.75 10.08 -2.27
C ARG A 21 -12.24 10.04 -1.99
N LYS A 22 -12.89 8.88 -2.04
CA LYS A 22 -14.37 8.79 -1.98
C LYS A 22 -14.91 8.50 -0.59
N ARG A 23 -14.13 7.83 0.26
CA ARG A 23 -14.55 7.43 1.61
C ARG A 23 -13.92 8.30 2.69
N LEU A 24 -12.59 8.32 2.75
CA LEU A 24 -11.87 8.90 3.87
C LEU A 24 -11.76 10.42 3.83
N SER A 25 -11.84 11.04 2.65
CA SER A 25 -11.94 12.50 2.50
C SER A 25 -13.14 13.11 3.22
N LYS A 26 -14.23 12.36 3.37
CA LYS A 26 -15.48 12.82 4.00
C LYS A 26 -15.50 12.66 5.51
N ILE A 27 -14.53 11.96 6.08
CA ILE A 27 -14.48 11.64 7.51
C ILE A 27 -13.46 12.58 8.17
N PRO A 28 -13.87 13.43 9.12
CA PRO A 28 -12.94 14.24 9.89
C PRO A 28 -12.20 13.39 10.93
N GLY A 29 -10.99 13.82 11.31
CA GLY A 29 -10.20 13.19 12.36
C GLY A 29 -9.30 12.05 11.89
N ARG A 30 -8.82 11.26 12.86
CA ARG A 30 -7.82 10.20 12.64
C ARG A 30 -8.41 9.04 11.85
N LYS A 31 -7.73 8.67 10.77
CA LYS A 31 -8.17 7.63 9.84
C LYS A 31 -7.06 6.61 9.64
N ALA A 32 -7.46 5.36 9.48
CA ALA A 32 -6.54 4.29 9.15
C ALA A 32 -7.18 3.34 8.13
N ILE A 33 -6.36 2.83 7.22
CA ILE A 33 -6.69 1.76 6.28
C ILE A 33 -5.90 0.53 6.70
N VAL A 34 -6.57 -0.60 6.88
CA VAL A 34 -5.91 -1.90 6.93
C VAL A 34 -6.09 -2.56 5.57
N LEU A 35 -5.00 -2.78 4.86
CA LEU A 35 -5.00 -3.18 3.46
C LEU A 35 -4.56 -4.66 3.32
N PHE A 36 -5.45 -5.52 2.81
CA PHE A 36 -5.18 -6.94 2.63
C PHE A 36 -4.85 -7.24 1.18
N THR A 37 -3.60 -7.62 0.88
CA THR A 37 -3.18 -7.89 -0.49
C THR A 37 -1.82 -8.60 -0.55
N ASP A 38 -1.54 -9.26 -1.66
CA ASP A 38 -0.19 -9.73 -2.04
C ASP A 38 0.61 -8.66 -2.81
N GLY A 39 0.05 -7.46 -2.99
CA GLY A 39 0.68 -6.32 -3.63
C GLY A 39 0.70 -6.40 -5.15
N VAL A 40 0.30 -7.52 -5.75
CA VAL A 40 0.37 -7.70 -7.19
C VAL A 40 -0.84 -7.05 -7.84
N ASP A 41 -0.63 -5.89 -8.47
CA ASP A 41 -1.64 -5.24 -9.29
C ASP A 41 -1.62 -5.79 -10.72
N THR A 42 -2.76 -6.26 -11.22
CA THR A 42 -2.89 -6.87 -12.55
C THR A 42 -3.80 -6.09 -13.48
N THR A 43 -4.73 -5.30 -12.93
CA THR A 43 -5.88 -4.74 -13.66
C THR A 43 -6.20 -3.30 -13.29
N SER A 44 -5.37 -2.57 -12.54
CA SER A 44 -5.63 -1.13 -12.34
C SER A 44 -5.54 -0.39 -13.67
N SER A 45 -6.56 0.42 -13.93
CA SER A 45 -6.71 1.13 -15.20
C SER A 45 -6.88 2.63 -15.03
N ARG A 46 -7.20 3.11 -13.82
CA ARG A 46 -7.47 4.53 -13.54
C ARG A 46 -6.38 5.19 -12.71
N SER A 47 -5.68 4.43 -11.87
CA SER A 47 -4.65 4.95 -10.97
C SER A 47 -3.35 4.17 -11.11
N GLY A 48 -2.22 4.86 -10.98
CA GLY A 48 -0.88 4.28 -11.06
C GLY A 48 -0.19 4.25 -9.70
N TYR A 49 1.01 3.66 -9.69
CA TYR A 49 1.86 3.60 -8.50
C TYR A 49 2.08 4.99 -7.91
N ASP A 50 2.69 5.91 -8.67
CA ASP A 50 3.11 7.22 -8.17
C ASP A 50 1.92 8.07 -7.73
N SER A 51 0.86 8.12 -8.54
CA SER A 51 -0.32 8.93 -8.22
C SER A 51 -1.01 8.47 -6.94
N THR A 52 -1.05 7.16 -6.67
CA THR A 52 -1.64 6.65 -5.42
C THR A 52 -0.74 6.86 -4.20
N ILE A 53 0.59 6.85 -4.39
CA ILE A 53 1.52 7.24 -3.34
C ILE A 53 1.36 8.71 -2.99
N ASP A 54 1.34 9.61 -3.98
CA ASP A 54 1.15 11.04 -3.77
C ASP A 54 -0.17 11.31 -3.04
N MET A 55 -1.25 10.66 -3.45
CA MET A 55 -2.55 10.77 -2.76
C MET A 55 -2.52 10.23 -1.32
N ALA A 56 -1.78 9.15 -1.07
CA ALA A 56 -1.65 8.59 0.26
C ALA A 56 -0.87 9.56 1.16
N GLU A 57 0.21 10.14 0.65
CA GLU A 57 1.04 11.15 1.31
C GLU A 57 0.24 12.43 1.66
N GLU A 58 -0.60 12.89 0.74
CA GLU A 58 -1.51 14.03 0.96
C GLU A 58 -2.64 13.71 1.94
N SER A 59 -2.95 12.44 2.16
CA SER A 59 -4.08 12.04 3.00
C SER A 59 -3.71 11.96 4.48
N ASP A 60 -4.69 12.27 5.34
CA ASP A 60 -4.60 12.02 6.79
C ASP A 60 -4.90 10.58 7.24
N ALA A 61 -4.74 9.62 6.32
CA ALA A 61 -4.98 8.21 6.61
C ALA A 61 -3.65 7.45 6.74
N MET A 62 -3.46 6.78 7.88
CA MET A 62 -2.36 5.82 8.02
C MET A 62 -2.73 4.51 7.31
N ILE A 63 -1.81 3.95 6.53
CA ILE A 63 -2.06 2.69 5.81
C ILE A 63 -1.21 1.58 6.43
N PHE A 64 -1.88 0.48 6.81
CA PHE A 64 -1.27 -0.73 7.37
C PHE A 64 -1.50 -1.90 6.42
N PRO A 65 -0.56 -2.16 5.50
CA PRO A 65 -0.64 -3.32 4.64
C PRO A 65 -0.41 -4.61 5.42
N ILE A 66 -1.29 -5.58 5.22
CA ILE A 66 -1.13 -6.98 5.61
C ILE A 66 -0.80 -7.74 4.33
N TYR A 67 0.49 -8.02 4.16
CA TYR A 67 1.05 -8.66 2.99
C TYR A 67 0.94 -10.18 3.09
N TYR A 68 0.35 -10.79 2.06
CA TYR A 68 0.29 -12.24 1.88
C TYR A 68 1.24 -12.66 0.76
N ASN A 69 2.13 -13.60 1.04
CA ASN A 69 2.97 -14.17 -0.01
C ASN A 69 2.21 -15.30 -0.71
N THR A 70 1.65 -15.02 -1.88
CA THR A 70 1.00 -16.02 -2.74
C THR A 70 1.95 -16.65 -3.76
N TYR A 71 3.20 -16.17 -3.86
CA TYR A 71 4.17 -16.59 -4.88
C TYR A 71 4.46 -18.10 -4.84
N ALA A 72 4.68 -18.67 -3.65
CA ALA A 72 4.97 -20.11 -3.50
C ALA A 72 3.76 -21.00 -3.83
N SER A 73 2.54 -20.54 -3.54
CA SER A 73 1.30 -21.27 -3.85
C SER A 73 0.98 -21.22 -5.35
N ASN A 74 1.24 -20.08 -6.01
CA ASN A 74 1.04 -19.93 -7.45
C ASN A 74 2.13 -20.62 -8.27
N ASN A 75 3.37 -20.67 -7.77
CA ASN A 75 4.48 -21.37 -8.42
C ASN A 75 4.57 -22.86 -8.04
N GLY A 76 3.82 -23.29 -7.02
CA GLY A 76 3.67 -24.69 -6.61
C GLY A 76 2.60 -25.47 -7.39
N GLY A 77 1.87 -24.79 -8.28
CA GLY A 77 1.03 -25.42 -9.28
C GLY A 77 1.88 -26.13 -10.32
N THR A 78 2.16 -27.41 -10.07
CA THR A 78 2.44 -28.35 -11.16
C THR A 78 1.24 -28.27 -12.10
N GLY A 79 1.34 -27.47 -13.16
CA GLY A 79 0.35 -27.43 -14.20
C GLY A 79 0.16 -28.86 -14.66
N SER A 80 -1.00 -29.45 -14.39
CA SER A 80 -1.36 -30.77 -14.90
C SER A 80 -1.04 -30.76 -16.39
N PRO A 81 -0.18 -31.68 -16.88
CA PRO A 81 0.20 -31.67 -18.28
C PRO A 81 -1.08 -31.76 -19.12
N LEU A 82 -1.36 -30.72 -19.90
CA LEU A 82 -2.43 -30.79 -20.87
C LEU A 82 -2.05 -31.86 -21.89
N PRO A 83 -2.90 -32.87 -22.13
CA PRO A 83 -2.62 -33.86 -23.16
C PRO A 83 -2.62 -33.17 -24.52
N ASN A 84 -1.49 -33.24 -25.22
CA ASN A 84 -1.37 -32.83 -26.61
C ASN A 84 -2.01 -33.92 -27.51
N ILE A 85 -2.68 -33.50 -28.57
CA ILE A 85 -3.39 -34.33 -29.56
C ILE A 85 -2.41 -35.29 -30.30
N ASN A 86 -1.10 -35.00 -30.25
CA ASN A 86 -0.04 -35.79 -30.89
C ASN A 86 0.89 -36.57 -29.93
N GLY A 87 0.50 -36.81 -28.67
CA GLY A 87 1.23 -37.73 -27.78
C GLY A 87 2.60 -37.25 -27.26
N GLY A 88 2.89 -35.94 -27.36
CA GLY A 88 4.08 -35.32 -26.75
C GLY A 88 3.77 -34.60 -25.44
N VAL A 89 4.65 -34.72 -24.45
CA VAL A 89 4.62 -33.90 -23.23
C VAL A 89 5.10 -32.50 -23.57
N LEU A 90 4.22 -31.50 -23.46
CA LEU A 90 4.64 -30.09 -23.51
C LEU A 90 5.35 -29.75 -22.20
N GLY A 91 6.60 -30.18 -22.06
CA GLY A 91 7.46 -29.72 -21.00
C GLY A 91 7.71 -28.23 -21.20
N SER A 92 7.38 -27.43 -20.18
CA SER A 92 7.66 -26.00 -20.10
C SER A 92 9.13 -25.70 -20.39
N ARG A 93 9.48 -25.52 -21.66
CA ARG A 93 10.73 -24.92 -22.11
C ARG A 93 10.36 -23.60 -22.75
N GLY A 94 10.28 -22.58 -21.91
CA GLY A 94 10.25 -21.14 -22.23
C GLY A 94 9.46 -20.71 -23.47
N GLY A 95 8.24 -20.20 -23.30
CA GLY A 95 7.57 -19.44 -24.34
C GLY A 95 6.06 -19.20 -24.18
N ILE A 96 5.68 -17.92 -24.28
CA ILE A 96 4.43 -17.35 -24.83
C ILE A 96 3.24 -17.06 -23.89
N PHE A 97 3.09 -17.72 -22.74
CA PHE A 97 2.02 -17.36 -21.78
C PHE A 97 2.60 -16.99 -20.41
N ASN A 98 2.94 -15.71 -20.22
CA ASN A 98 3.07 -15.12 -18.89
C ASN A 98 1.72 -14.48 -18.52
N PRO A 99 0.84 -15.17 -17.78
CA PRO A 99 -0.32 -14.51 -17.18
C PRO A 99 0.16 -13.33 -16.33
N ARG A 100 -0.46 -12.16 -16.51
CA ARG A 100 -0.17 -10.95 -15.73
C ARG A 100 -0.28 -11.28 -14.23
N GLY A 101 0.68 -10.81 -13.43
CA GLY A 101 0.67 -10.97 -11.98
C GLY A 101 1.26 -12.27 -11.43
N GLN A 102 1.98 -13.05 -12.25
CA GLN A 102 2.68 -14.25 -11.78
C GLN A 102 4.20 -14.12 -11.80
N SER A 103 4.76 -13.00 -12.28
CA SER A 103 6.21 -12.83 -12.37
C SER A 103 6.81 -12.37 -11.04
N ALA A 104 8.04 -12.82 -10.75
CA ALA A 104 8.77 -12.36 -9.55
C ALA A 104 8.95 -10.83 -9.50
N ALA A 105 9.03 -10.19 -10.67
CA ALA A 105 9.11 -8.73 -10.79
C ALA A 105 7.81 -8.04 -10.34
N ASP A 106 6.64 -8.61 -10.65
CA ASP A 106 5.34 -8.06 -10.22
C ASP A 106 5.21 -8.12 -8.69
N TYR A 107 5.58 -9.25 -8.09
CA TYR A 107 5.61 -9.38 -6.62
C TYR A 107 6.62 -8.43 -5.98
N GLN A 108 7.78 -8.20 -6.60
CA GLN A 108 8.75 -7.22 -6.10
C GLN A 108 8.19 -5.80 -6.13
N ARG A 109 7.61 -5.39 -7.26
CA ARG A 109 6.96 -4.07 -7.40
C ARG A 109 5.82 -3.92 -6.39
N GLY A 110 4.99 -4.94 -6.22
CA GLY A 110 3.92 -4.95 -5.25
C GLY A 110 4.40 -4.79 -3.81
N ARG A 111 5.44 -5.53 -3.42
CA ARG A 111 6.05 -5.37 -2.09
C ARG A 111 6.60 -3.96 -1.88
N GLN A 112 7.23 -3.38 -2.89
CA GLN A 112 7.76 -2.03 -2.82
C GLN A 112 6.61 -1.02 -2.64
N TYR A 113 5.54 -1.16 -3.41
CA TYR A 113 4.34 -0.33 -3.29
C TYR A 113 3.76 -0.33 -1.88
N LEU A 114 3.60 -1.51 -1.26
CA LEU A 114 3.08 -1.61 0.10
C LEU A 114 4.03 -0.99 1.13
N ASN A 115 5.34 -1.15 0.96
CA ASN A 115 6.32 -0.51 1.83
C ASN A 115 6.25 1.02 1.71
N ASP A 116 6.13 1.54 0.49
CA ASP A 116 6.04 2.98 0.23
C ASP A 116 4.75 3.56 0.81
N LEU A 117 3.60 2.92 0.59
CA LEU A 117 2.33 3.33 1.23
C LEU A 117 2.46 3.42 2.75
N ALA A 118 3.09 2.42 3.36
CA ALA A 118 3.28 2.42 4.81
C ALA A 118 4.25 3.53 5.25
N ALA A 119 5.36 3.75 4.54
CA ALA A 119 6.36 4.76 4.87
C ALA A 119 5.78 6.18 4.79
N TYR A 120 5.20 6.54 3.64
CA TYR A 120 4.69 7.90 3.39
C TYR A 120 3.47 8.25 4.25
N THR A 121 2.73 7.24 4.76
CA THR A 121 1.57 7.47 5.63
C THR A 121 1.86 7.31 7.12
N GLY A 122 3.07 6.88 7.49
CA GLY A 122 3.46 6.63 8.89
C GLY A 122 2.96 5.31 9.48
N GLY A 123 2.55 4.35 8.65
CA GLY A 123 2.17 3.00 9.04
C GLY A 123 3.31 1.98 8.99
N ARG A 124 2.95 0.69 8.89
CA ARG A 124 3.91 -0.41 8.67
C ARG A 124 3.28 -1.59 7.96
N VAL A 125 4.11 -2.34 7.24
CA VAL A 125 3.72 -3.60 6.61
C VAL A 125 3.80 -4.73 7.63
N PHE A 126 2.73 -5.52 7.73
CA PHE A 126 2.65 -6.76 8.48
C PHE A 126 2.69 -7.95 7.54
N ARG A 127 3.37 -9.01 7.96
CA ARG A 127 3.46 -10.27 7.22
C ARG A 127 3.02 -11.38 8.16
N PRO A 128 1.78 -11.90 8.03
CA PRO A 128 1.27 -12.90 8.96
C PRO A 128 2.13 -14.16 9.04
N GLY A 129 2.77 -14.58 7.93
CA GLY A 129 3.70 -15.71 7.92
C GLY A 129 4.95 -15.50 8.77
N ASP A 130 5.41 -14.25 8.91
CA ASP A 130 6.59 -13.88 9.69
C ASP A 130 6.21 -13.34 11.09
N THR A 131 4.91 -13.18 11.37
CA THR A 131 4.41 -12.62 12.63
C THR A 131 4.03 -13.77 13.56
N PRO A 132 4.71 -13.96 14.71
CA PRO A 132 4.29 -14.93 15.71
C PRO A 132 2.84 -14.65 16.14
N GLY A 133 1.96 -15.66 16.08
CA GLY A 133 0.51 -15.47 16.31
C GLY A 133 -0.29 -15.05 15.06
N GLY A 134 0.37 -14.92 13.91
CA GLY A 134 -0.26 -14.76 12.60
C GLY A 134 -1.07 -13.47 12.46
N LEU A 135 -2.21 -13.59 11.76
CA LEU A 135 -3.06 -12.45 11.43
C LEU A 135 -3.65 -11.78 12.69
N ARG A 136 -4.00 -12.57 13.71
CA ARG A 136 -4.56 -12.04 14.94
C ARG A 136 -3.57 -11.10 15.64
N ALA A 137 -2.32 -11.54 15.79
CA ALA A 137 -1.27 -10.73 16.37
C ALA A 137 -0.97 -9.47 15.53
N ALA A 138 -1.07 -9.56 14.19
CA ALA A 138 -0.95 -8.39 13.34
C ALA A 138 -2.04 -7.34 13.65
N PHE A 139 -3.30 -7.75 13.76
CA PHE A 139 -4.40 -6.85 14.13
C PHE A 139 -4.26 -6.25 15.53
N GLU A 140 -3.89 -7.06 16.52
CA GLU A 140 -3.64 -6.58 17.89
C GLU A 140 -2.50 -5.55 17.89
N GLY A 141 -1.43 -5.80 17.12
CA GLY A 141 -0.34 -4.85 16.92
C GLY A 141 -0.77 -3.55 16.24
N ILE A 142 -1.63 -3.60 15.23
CA ILE A 142 -2.20 -2.41 14.59
C ILE A 142 -3.04 -1.62 15.60
N ALA A 143 -3.92 -2.28 16.35
CA ALA A 143 -4.79 -1.63 17.32
C ALA A 143 -3.98 -0.90 18.42
N GLU A 144 -2.92 -1.52 18.93
CA GLU A 144 -2.01 -0.87 19.89
C GLU A 144 -1.27 0.33 19.29
N GLU A 145 -0.87 0.26 18.02
CA GLU A 145 -0.21 1.37 17.31
C GLU A 145 -1.18 2.53 17.09
N LEU A 146 -2.41 2.25 16.66
CA LEU A 146 -3.48 3.25 16.53
C LEU A 146 -3.81 3.94 17.85
N ARG A 147 -3.70 3.23 18.97
CA ARG A 147 -3.92 3.80 20.31
C ARG A 147 -2.81 4.75 20.74
N ARG A 148 -1.60 4.59 20.20
CA ARG A 148 -0.38 5.36 20.55
C ARG A 148 0.00 6.35 19.44
N GLN A 149 -0.97 6.81 18.66
CA GLN A 149 -0.76 7.83 17.64
C GLN A 149 -0.77 9.23 18.26
N TYR A 150 0.27 10.02 17.94
CA TYR A 150 0.39 11.43 18.28
C TYR A 150 0.33 12.28 17.01
N ASN A 151 -0.39 13.40 17.06
CA ASN A 151 -0.36 14.41 16.01
C ASN A 151 0.60 15.53 16.44
N ILE A 152 1.59 15.83 15.59
CA ILE A 152 2.55 16.91 15.83
C ILE A 152 2.36 17.94 14.72
N GLY A 153 1.99 19.17 15.08
CA GLY A 153 1.97 20.30 14.17
C GLY A 153 3.33 20.98 14.17
N TYR A 154 3.85 21.33 13.00
CA TYR A 154 5.01 22.19 12.85
C TYR A 154 4.79 23.16 11.68
N VAL A 155 5.46 24.31 11.73
CA VAL A 155 5.46 25.28 10.63
C VAL A 155 6.83 25.21 9.96
N PRO A 156 6.91 25.01 8.63
CA PRO A 156 8.18 24.96 7.95
C PRO A 156 8.86 26.34 7.97
N ILE A 157 10.19 26.36 8.13
CA ILE A 157 10.98 27.60 8.25
C ILE A 157 10.96 28.41 6.94
N ALA A 158 10.96 27.72 5.80
CA ALA A 158 10.78 28.32 4.49
C ALA A 158 9.52 27.73 3.84
N GLU A 159 8.70 28.56 3.20
CA GLU A 159 7.62 28.06 2.35
C GLU A 159 8.21 27.34 1.13
N GLY A 160 7.55 26.27 0.71
CA GLY A 160 7.98 25.53 -0.47
C GLY A 160 7.18 25.98 -1.69
N LYS A 161 7.62 25.57 -2.88
CA LYS A 161 6.82 25.76 -4.09
C LYS A 161 5.69 24.73 -4.12
N PRO A 162 4.51 25.06 -4.65
CA PRO A 162 3.48 24.06 -4.94
C PRO A 162 4.05 22.84 -5.68
N GLY A 163 3.74 21.64 -5.20
CA GLY A 163 4.26 20.39 -5.74
C GLY A 163 5.69 20.03 -5.30
N GLN A 164 6.37 20.88 -4.54
CA GLN A 164 7.68 20.54 -3.96
C GLN A 164 7.51 19.53 -2.82
N ARG A 165 8.22 18.41 -2.89
CA ARG A 165 8.37 17.48 -1.77
C ARG A 165 9.32 18.05 -0.72
N LYS A 166 8.97 17.86 0.55
CA LYS A 166 9.80 18.23 1.71
C LYS A 166 9.88 17.09 2.70
N ASP A 167 11.10 16.75 3.08
CA ASP A 167 11.37 15.68 4.03
C ASP A 167 11.09 16.13 5.47
N ILE A 168 10.55 15.21 6.26
CA ILE A 168 10.25 15.36 7.69
C ILE A 168 11.07 14.33 8.44
N LYS A 169 11.73 14.76 9.52
CA LYS A 169 12.44 13.86 10.43
C LYS A 169 12.06 14.12 11.86
N VAL A 170 11.42 13.15 12.49
CA VAL A 170 11.07 13.18 13.91
C VAL A 170 12.19 12.51 14.72
N ARG A 171 12.65 13.19 15.77
CA ARG A 171 13.61 12.66 16.75
C ARG A 171 12.98 12.73 18.14
N VAL A 172 13.29 11.75 18.98
CA VAL A 172 12.84 11.69 20.37
C VAL A 172 14.04 11.43 21.26
N ASP A 173 14.07 12.06 22.44
CA ASP A 173 15.20 11.95 23.37
C ASP A 173 15.08 10.75 24.32
N ARG A 174 13.91 10.08 24.34
CA ARG A 174 13.69 8.91 25.18
C ARG A 174 14.43 7.69 24.61
N PRO A 175 15.23 6.98 25.43
CA PRO A 175 15.88 5.75 25.00
C PRO A 175 14.85 4.63 24.78
N ASN A 176 15.21 3.65 23.96
CA ASN A 176 14.45 2.43 23.69
C ASN A 176 13.07 2.65 23.02
N LEU A 177 12.93 3.71 22.22
CA LEU A 177 11.73 3.93 21.39
C LEU A 177 12.04 3.74 19.91
N VAL A 178 11.10 3.13 19.20
CA VAL A 178 11.07 3.12 17.73
C VAL A 178 10.10 4.21 17.29
N VAL A 179 10.62 5.27 16.69
CA VAL A 179 9.80 6.35 16.13
C VAL A 179 9.37 5.98 14.72
N ARG A 180 8.06 6.08 14.45
CA ARG A 180 7.51 6.08 13.10
C ARG A 180 6.72 7.36 12.89
N ALA A 181 6.95 7.99 11.76
CA ALA A 181 6.29 9.20 11.32
C ALA A 181 6.27 9.21 9.80
N ARG A 182 5.47 10.11 9.22
CA ARG A 182 5.65 10.45 7.81
C ARG A 182 7.06 11.00 7.60
N ASP A 183 7.69 10.56 6.52
CA ASP A 183 9.04 10.93 6.12
C ASP A 183 9.08 12.12 5.16
N SER A 184 7.96 12.44 4.51
CA SER A 184 7.81 13.64 3.69
C SER A 184 6.37 14.16 3.63
N TYR A 185 6.22 15.34 3.01
CA TYR A 185 4.94 15.86 2.55
C TYR A 185 5.13 16.62 1.23
N ILE A 186 4.05 16.72 0.45
CA ILE A 186 3.97 17.56 -0.75
C ILE A 186 3.39 18.91 -0.35
N VAL A 187 4.05 20.00 -0.75
CA VAL A 187 3.53 21.35 -0.54
C VAL A 187 2.30 21.54 -1.41
N GLY A 188 1.14 21.66 -0.76
CA GLY A 188 -0.12 21.89 -1.43
C GLY A 188 -0.08 23.11 -2.34
N ALA A 189 -0.73 23.02 -3.50
CA ALA A 189 -1.03 24.17 -4.32
C ALA A 189 -2.17 24.96 -3.67
N THR A 190 -1.88 25.73 -2.62
CA THR A 190 -2.88 26.61 -2.02
C THR A 190 -3.09 27.81 -2.93
N ALA A 191 -4.01 27.70 -3.89
CA ALA A 191 -4.63 28.86 -4.51
C ALA A 191 -5.90 29.19 -3.72
N GLU A 192 -5.75 29.91 -2.61
CA GLU A 192 -6.84 30.75 -2.10
C GLU A 192 -6.29 32.17 -1.93
N PRO A 193 -6.67 33.13 -2.80
CA PRO A 193 -6.26 34.52 -2.62
C PRO A 193 -6.87 35.04 -1.32
N ALA A 194 -6.05 35.72 -0.53
CA ALA A 194 -6.48 36.45 0.66
C ALA A 194 -7.71 37.30 0.30
N ARG A 195 -8.84 37.03 0.95
CA ARG A 195 -10.01 37.90 0.86
C ARG A 195 -9.64 39.22 1.52
N SER A 196 -9.45 40.26 0.70
CA SER A 196 -9.42 41.64 1.17
C SER A 196 -10.81 42.00 1.68
N ASN A 197 -10.92 42.38 2.95
CA ASN A 197 -12.01 43.21 3.44
C ASN A 197 -11.68 44.68 3.23
#